data_AF-A0A927BB63-F1
#
_entry.id   AF-A0A927BB63-F1
#
_cell.length_a   1.000
_cell.length_b   1.000
_cell.length_c   1.000
_cell.angle_alpha   90.00
_cell.angle_beta   90.00
_cell.angle_gamma   90.00
#
_symmetry.space_group_name_H-M   'P 1'
#
loop_
_entity.id
_entity.type
_entity.pdbx_description
1 polymer ?
#
loop_
_entity_poly.entity_id
_entity_poly.type
_entity_poly.pdbx_seq_one_letter_code
_entity_poly.pdbx_strand_id
1 'polypeptide(L)'
;MGLDTVELVVSFEKYFSLEIPDAVAEQLSTVGDVAEWLGQQLGTLGRRESTAREAVAAQLQQLFAAALPALRPAHEVPLAELLPNRRAQAQYAAQLLASSRLQLPELRYPGAAPAVQWLAKLFGGDQLPPKPTLATGTLADLTDWTVALNYQVLLRPPLHSQYDVEQAVIGLTSDQSGVDIPEISLRSSFTNDLGMD
;
A
#
# COMPACT_ATOMS: atom_id res chain seq x y z
N MET A 1 9.55 20.09 1.22
CA MET A 1 9.15 20.14 2.63
C MET A 1 9.25 18.69 3.07
N GLY A 2 10.35 18.31 3.75
CA GLY A 2 10.45 16.96 4.33
C GLY A 2 9.41 16.88 5.44
N LEU A 3 8.67 15.78 5.50
CA LEU A 3 7.68 15.60 6.54
C LEU A 3 8.38 15.22 7.84
N ASP A 4 7.94 15.80 8.95
CA ASP A 4 8.52 15.56 10.28
C ASP A 4 7.99 14.24 10.84
N THR A 5 8.90 13.39 11.32
CA THR A 5 8.57 12.12 11.99
C THR A 5 7.60 12.32 13.16
N VAL A 6 7.61 13.48 13.83
CA VAL A 6 6.68 13.85 14.89
C VAL A 6 5.24 13.96 14.38
N GLU A 7 5.01 14.57 13.21
CA GLU A 7 3.66 14.69 12.63
C GLU A 7 3.07 13.32 12.25
N LEU A 8 3.94 12.42 11.78
CA LEU A 8 3.57 11.04 11.47
C LEU A 8 3.16 10.26 12.73
N VAL A 9 3.94 10.35 13.80
CA VAL A 9 3.62 9.71 15.10
C VAL A 9 2.27 10.19 15.61
N VAL A 10 2.04 11.52 15.63
CA VAL A 10 0.75 12.11 16.07
C VAL A 10 -0.41 11.63 15.19
N SER A 11 -0.17 11.40 13.90
CA SER A 11 -1.19 10.87 13.00
C SER A 11 -1.55 9.42 13.32
N PHE A 12 -0.57 8.58 13.66
CA PHE A 12 -0.84 7.22 14.15
C PHE A 12 -1.63 7.23 15.46
N GLU A 13 -1.22 8.03 16.45
CA GLU A 13 -1.92 8.16 17.73
C GLU A 13 -3.40 8.51 17.55
N LYS A 14 -3.68 9.53 16.72
CA LYS A 14 -5.05 9.94 16.41
C LYS A 14 -5.84 8.86 15.70
N TYR A 15 -5.25 8.20 14.71
CA TYR A 15 -5.94 7.18 13.94
C TYR A 15 -6.30 5.97 14.81
N PHE A 16 -5.33 5.44 15.55
CA PHE A 16 -5.50 4.24 16.37
C PHE A 16 -6.10 4.53 17.75
N SER A 17 -6.27 5.79 18.12
CA SER A 17 -6.71 6.22 19.46
C SER A 17 -5.82 5.65 20.57
N LEU A 18 -4.50 5.74 20.36
CA LEU A 18 -3.44 5.27 21.27
C LEU A 18 -2.45 6.42 21.53
N GLU A 19 -1.70 6.33 22.63
CA GLU A 19 -0.57 7.23 22.91
C GLU A 19 0.73 6.45 22.68
N ILE A 20 1.65 7.01 21.89
CA ILE A 20 2.96 6.44 21.61
C ILE A 20 3.98 7.19 22.46
N PRO A 21 4.56 6.57 23.51
CA PRO A 21 5.56 7.25 24.33
C PRO A 21 6.79 7.65 23.51
N ASP A 22 7.38 8.82 23.79
CA ASP A 22 8.56 9.34 23.08
C ASP A 22 9.69 8.30 22.97
N ALA A 23 9.99 7.61 24.08
CA ALA A 23 11.04 6.59 24.12
C ALA A 23 10.75 5.37 23.21
N VAL A 24 9.49 5.11 22.92
CA VAL A 24 9.08 4.10 21.93
C VAL A 24 9.17 4.70 20.53
N ALA A 25 8.63 5.90 20.32
CA ALA A 25 8.66 6.58 19.03
C ALA A 25 10.09 6.70 18.45
N GLU A 26 11.08 7.01 19.29
CA GLU A 26 12.51 7.06 18.91
C GLU A 26 13.06 5.72 18.38
N GLN A 27 12.42 4.60 18.72
CA GLN A 27 12.85 3.25 18.30
C GLN A 27 12.10 2.76 17.04
N LEU A 28 11.01 3.41 16.63
CA LEU A 28 10.18 3.01 15.50
C LEU A 28 10.79 3.51 14.18
N SER A 29 11.79 2.79 13.68
CA SER A 29 12.60 3.20 12.53
C SER A 29 12.00 2.85 11.16
N THR A 30 11.11 1.86 11.12
CA THR A 30 10.48 1.35 9.90
C THR A 30 8.96 1.29 10.01
N VAL A 31 8.29 1.24 8.86
CA VAL A 31 6.83 1.02 8.76
C VAL A 31 6.41 -0.26 9.49
N GLY A 32 7.24 -1.30 9.42
CA GLY A 32 7.04 -2.58 10.08
C GLY A 32 7.12 -2.48 11.60
N ASP A 33 8.09 -1.74 12.14
CA ASP A 33 8.24 -1.54 13.58
C ASP A 33 6.96 -0.91 14.17
N VAL A 34 6.43 0.11 13.50
CA VAL A 34 5.18 0.78 13.88
C VAL A 34 4.00 -0.19 13.84
N ALA A 35 3.85 -0.93 12.72
CA ALA A 35 2.76 -1.87 12.55
C ALA A 35 2.80 -3.02 13.57
N GLU A 36 3.99 -3.52 13.89
CA GLU A 36 4.18 -4.56 14.90
C GLU A 36 3.84 -4.03 16.30
N TRP A 37 4.34 -2.85 16.67
CA TRP A 37 4.04 -2.25 17.97
C TRP A 37 2.53 -1.99 18.14
N LEU A 38 1.89 -1.38 17.14
CA LEU A 38 0.44 -1.15 17.15
C LEU A 38 -0.34 -2.47 17.20
N GLY A 39 0.09 -3.47 16.43
CA GLY A 39 -0.49 -4.80 16.45
C GLY A 39 -0.38 -5.47 17.82
N GLN A 40 0.71 -5.21 18.56
CA GLN A 40 0.88 -5.68 19.93
C GLN A 40 -0.10 -5.00 20.89
N GLN A 41 -0.21 -3.67 20.83
CA GLN A 41 -1.13 -2.91 21.69
C GLN A 41 -2.59 -3.28 21.45
N LEU A 42 -2.96 -3.55 20.19
CA LEU A 42 -4.32 -3.94 19.80
C LEU A 42 -4.59 -5.45 19.97
N GLY A 43 -3.57 -6.24 20.32
CA GLY A 43 -3.69 -7.69 20.46
C GLY A 43 -4.02 -8.40 19.15
N THR A 44 -3.55 -7.88 18.01
CA THR A 44 -3.82 -8.39 16.67
C THR A 44 -2.66 -9.17 16.05
N LEU A 45 -1.48 -9.18 16.68
CA LEU A 45 -0.29 -9.88 16.19
C LEU A 45 -0.59 -11.31 15.73
N GLY A 46 -0.07 -11.65 14.54
CA GLY A 46 -0.24 -12.94 13.87
C GLY A 46 -1.59 -13.14 13.19
N ARG A 47 -2.62 -12.32 13.45
CA ARG A 47 -3.94 -12.47 12.85
C ARG A 47 -3.95 -11.89 11.43
N ARG A 48 -4.19 -12.72 10.43
CA ARG A 48 -4.16 -12.32 9.00
C ARG A 48 -5.53 -12.20 8.35
N GLU A 49 -6.58 -12.68 9.01
CA GLU A 49 -7.96 -12.65 8.48
C GLU A 49 -8.48 -11.21 8.42
N SER A 50 -8.88 -10.75 7.23
CA SER A 50 -9.38 -9.40 7.01
C SER A 50 -10.59 -9.42 6.09
N THR A 51 -11.75 -9.03 6.63
CA THR A 51 -13.00 -8.92 5.87
C THR A 51 -12.91 -7.82 4.81
N ALA A 52 -12.17 -6.74 5.08
CA ALA A 52 -11.93 -5.67 4.13
C ALA A 52 -11.13 -6.18 2.92
N ARG A 53 -10.05 -6.92 3.17
CA ARG A 53 -9.25 -7.54 2.10
C ARG A 53 -10.07 -8.51 1.26
N GLU A 54 -10.86 -9.37 1.90
CA GLU A 54 -11.73 -10.33 1.22
C GLU A 54 -12.77 -9.63 0.34
N ALA A 55 -13.40 -8.56 0.85
CA ALA A 55 -14.38 -7.78 0.10
C ALA A 55 -13.74 -7.10 -1.13
N VAL A 56 -12.57 -6.49 -0.96
CA VAL A 56 -11.82 -5.87 -2.07
C VAL A 56 -11.40 -6.93 -3.09
N ALA A 57 -10.86 -8.06 -2.64
CA ALA A 57 -10.46 -9.16 -3.52
C ALA A 57 -11.65 -9.69 -4.35
N ALA A 58 -12.79 -9.91 -3.70
CA ALA A 58 -14.01 -10.36 -4.38
C ALA A 58 -14.49 -9.34 -5.42
N GLN A 59 -14.46 -8.05 -5.10
CA GLN A 59 -14.82 -6.99 -6.03
C GLN A 59 -13.89 -6.95 -7.24
N LEU A 60 -12.57 -7.01 -7.01
CA LEU A 60 -11.58 -7.04 -8.10
C LEU A 60 -11.76 -8.28 -8.98
N GLN A 61 -11.98 -9.46 -8.40
CA GLN A 61 -12.26 -10.68 -9.15
C GLN A 61 -13.52 -10.57 -10.01
N GLN A 62 -14.60 -9.99 -9.49
CA GLN A 62 -15.84 -9.76 -10.25
C GLN A 62 -15.61 -8.86 -11.47
N LEU A 63 -14.79 -7.82 -11.32
CA LEU A 63 -14.47 -6.90 -12.41
C LEU A 63 -13.61 -7.56 -13.48
N PHE A 64 -12.58 -8.30 -13.08
CA PHE A 64 -11.76 -9.05 -14.03
C PHE A 64 -12.57 -10.14 -14.73
N ALA A 65 -13.48 -10.82 -14.04
CA ALA A 65 -14.38 -11.79 -14.66
C ALA A 65 -15.34 -11.14 -15.67
N ALA A 66 -15.84 -9.93 -15.39
CA ALA A 66 -16.67 -9.19 -16.35
C ALA A 66 -15.88 -8.75 -17.60
N ALA A 67 -14.62 -8.35 -17.43
CA ALA A 67 -13.74 -7.96 -18.54
C ALA A 67 -13.18 -9.16 -19.33
N LEU A 68 -12.95 -10.29 -18.65
CA LEU A 68 -12.33 -11.52 -19.16
C LEU A 68 -13.17 -12.74 -18.75
N PRO A 69 -14.36 -12.97 -19.34
CA PRO A 69 -15.32 -13.97 -18.87
C PRO A 69 -14.84 -15.44 -18.96
N ALA A 70 -13.76 -15.70 -19.71
CA ALA A 70 -13.13 -17.02 -19.78
C ALA A 70 -12.09 -17.28 -18.68
N LEU A 71 -11.75 -16.26 -17.88
CA LEU A 71 -10.67 -16.32 -16.89
C LEU A 71 -11.20 -16.14 -15.47
N ARG A 72 -10.82 -17.03 -14.56
CA ARG A 72 -10.93 -16.81 -13.11
C ARG A 72 -9.53 -16.55 -12.57
N PRO A 73 -9.12 -15.29 -12.42
CA PRO A 73 -7.74 -14.99 -12.05
C PRO A 73 -7.47 -15.46 -10.63
N ALA A 74 -6.40 -16.24 -10.46
CA ALA A 74 -5.84 -16.52 -9.15
C ALA A 74 -5.21 -15.24 -8.57
N HIS A 75 -5.04 -15.19 -7.26
CA HIS A 75 -4.46 -14.04 -6.56
C HIS A 75 -3.00 -13.77 -6.96
N GLU A 76 -2.25 -14.79 -7.39
CA GLU A 76 -0.84 -14.64 -7.82
C GLU A 76 -0.70 -14.26 -9.31
N VAL A 77 -1.80 -14.09 -10.05
CA VAL A 77 -1.71 -13.78 -11.48
C VAL A 77 -1.07 -12.40 -11.66
N PRO A 78 -0.03 -12.27 -12.51
CA PRO A 78 0.60 -10.99 -12.81
C PRO A 78 -0.40 -9.99 -13.38
N LEU A 79 -0.32 -8.73 -12.93
CA LEU A 79 -1.20 -7.66 -13.43
C LEU A 79 -1.01 -7.41 -14.92
N ALA A 80 0.19 -7.64 -15.47
CA ALA A 80 0.45 -7.54 -16.90
C ALA A 80 -0.40 -8.52 -17.74
N GLU A 81 -0.77 -9.68 -17.20
CA GLU A 81 -1.64 -10.64 -17.87
C GLU A 81 -3.11 -10.19 -17.84
N LEU A 82 -3.53 -9.58 -16.73
CA LEU A 82 -4.90 -9.11 -16.52
C LEU A 82 -5.19 -7.77 -17.20
N LEU A 83 -4.19 -6.90 -17.24
CA LEU A 83 -4.24 -5.54 -17.78
C LEU A 83 -3.13 -5.38 -18.83
N PRO A 84 -3.29 -5.97 -20.03
CA PRO A 84 -2.22 -6.00 -21.03
C PRO A 84 -2.07 -4.70 -21.83
N ASN A 85 -3.07 -3.81 -21.82
CA ASN A 85 -3.04 -2.55 -22.55
C ASN A 85 -3.80 -1.40 -21.86
N ARG A 86 -3.48 -0.15 -22.22
CA ARG A 86 -4.09 1.07 -21.64
C ARG A 86 -5.62 1.06 -21.68
N ARG A 87 -6.22 0.41 -22.68
CA ARG A 87 -7.67 0.29 -22.80
C ARG A 87 -8.25 -0.59 -21.69
N ALA A 88 -7.63 -1.74 -21.39
CA ALA A 88 -8.03 -2.61 -20.28
C ALA A 88 -7.92 -1.88 -18.93
N GLN A 89 -6.84 -1.11 -18.72
CA GLN A 89 -6.67 -0.28 -17.53
C GLN A 89 -7.77 0.79 -17.41
N ALA A 90 -8.08 1.51 -18.50
CA ALA A 90 -9.12 2.53 -18.49
C ALA A 90 -10.51 1.95 -18.21
N GLN A 91 -10.81 0.76 -18.75
CA GLN A 91 -12.07 0.05 -18.47
C GLN A 91 -12.17 -0.38 -17.00
N TYR A 92 -11.08 -0.89 -16.42
CA TYR A 92 -10.99 -1.22 -14.99
C TYR A 92 -11.26 0.01 -14.11
N ALA A 93 -10.56 1.12 -14.36
CA ALA A 93 -10.76 2.36 -13.62
C ALA A 93 -12.19 2.88 -13.75
N ALA A 94 -12.76 2.87 -14.95
CA ALA A 94 -14.14 3.31 -15.18
C ALA A 94 -15.18 2.46 -14.44
N GLN A 95 -15.03 1.13 -14.42
CA GLN A 95 -15.98 0.23 -13.75
C GLN A 95 -15.91 0.33 -12.23
N LEU A 96 -14.74 0.51 -11.65
CA LEU A 96 -14.58 0.73 -10.22
C LEU A 96 -15.11 2.09 -9.77
N LEU A 97 -14.88 3.15 -10.55
CA LEU A 97 -15.47 4.46 -10.29
C LEU A 97 -17.00 4.43 -10.41
N ALA A 98 -17.53 3.62 -11.33
CA ALA A 98 -18.97 3.45 -11.51
C ALA A 98 -19.64 2.65 -10.36
N SER A 99 -18.87 1.81 -9.66
CA SER A 99 -19.41 0.81 -8.72
C SER A 99 -18.97 1.02 -7.27
N SER A 100 -17.98 1.88 -7.00
CA SER A 100 -17.35 2.01 -5.68
C SER A 100 -16.97 3.46 -5.37
N ARG A 101 -16.94 3.79 -4.08
CA ARG A 101 -16.30 5.02 -3.56
C ARG A 101 -14.80 4.81 -3.30
N LEU A 102 -14.23 3.71 -3.81
CA LEU A 102 -12.85 3.33 -3.54
C LEU A 102 -11.91 4.03 -4.52
N GLN A 103 -10.82 4.54 -3.97
CA GLN A 103 -9.65 4.99 -4.72
C GLN A 103 -8.87 3.76 -5.22
N LEU A 104 -8.14 3.91 -6.32
CA LEU A 104 -7.32 2.82 -6.87
C LEU A 104 -5.89 3.28 -7.07
N PRO A 105 -4.91 2.39 -6.89
CA PRO A 105 -3.52 2.73 -7.18
C PRO A 105 -3.34 3.02 -8.67
N GLU A 106 -2.51 4.02 -8.98
CA GLU A 106 -2.12 4.29 -10.35
C GLU A 106 -1.18 3.19 -10.86
N LEU A 107 -1.70 2.29 -11.68
CA LEU A 107 -0.89 1.24 -12.31
C LEU A 107 -0.11 1.82 -13.50
N ARG A 108 1.20 2.04 -13.33
CA ARG A 108 2.04 2.52 -14.42
C ARG A 108 2.35 1.36 -15.37
N TYR A 109 2.05 1.53 -16.66
CA TYR A 109 2.67 0.72 -17.70
C TYR A 109 4.18 0.93 -17.63
N PRO A 110 5.01 -0.12 -17.79
CA PRO A 110 6.42 0.10 -18.03
C PRO A 110 6.58 0.91 -19.32
N GLY A 111 6.68 2.22 -19.19
CA GLY A 111 7.36 3.05 -20.18
C GLY A 111 8.84 2.70 -20.10
N ALA A 112 9.55 2.74 -21.23
CA ALA A 112 11.00 2.53 -21.28
C ALA A 112 11.64 3.22 -20.07
N ALA A 113 12.39 2.46 -19.27
CA ALA A 113 12.94 2.91 -17.99
C ALA A 113 13.49 4.34 -18.13
N PRO A 114 13.20 5.26 -17.19
CA PRO A 114 13.77 6.59 -17.28
C PRO A 114 15.29 6.40 -17.28
N ALA A 115 15.95 7.00 -18.26
CA ALA A 115 17.39 7.01 -18.47
C ALA A 115 18.15 7.74 -17.33
N VAL A 116 17.67 7.66 -16.10
CA VAL A 116 18.14 8.35 -14.89
C VAL A 116 18.47 7.34 -13.78
N GLN A 117 18.07 6.05 -13.91
CA GLN A 117 18.49 4.99 -12.97
C GLN A 117 20.01 4.74 -13.00
N TRP A 118 20.72 5.04 -14.09
CA TRP A 118 22.19 4.97 -14.13
C TRP A 118 22.86 6.17 -13.44
N LEU A 119 22.19 7.32 -13.35
CA LEU A 119 22.69 8.50 -12.64
C LEU A 119 22.68 8.28 -11.13
N ALA A 120 21.65 7.62 -10.58
CA ALA A 120 21.61 7.25 -9.16
C ALA A 120 22.77 6.32 -8.75
N LYS A 121 23.19 5.41 -9.65
CA LYS A 121 24.34 4.50 -9.43
C LYS A 121 25.69 5.22 -9.36
N LEU A 122 25.80 6.46 -9.85
CA LEU A 122 27.03 7.25 -9.80
C LEU A 122 27.18 8.06 -8.50
N PHE A 123 26.12 8.25 -7.73
CA PHE A 123 26.12 9.07 -6.51
C PHE A 123 25.95 8.26 -5.21
N GLY A 124 26.09 6.94 -5.25
CA GLY A 124 26.16 6.11 -4.04
C GLY A 124 24.88 6.05 -3.21
N GLY A 125 23.73 6.44 -3.77
CA GLY A 125 22.43 6.22 -3.13
C GLY A 125 22.08 4.74 -3.18
N ASP A 126 21.62 4.18 -2.06
CA ASP A 126 21.00 2.86 -2.04
C ASP A 126 19.86 2.84 -3.09
N GLN A 127 19.80 1.77 -3.86
CA GLN A 127 18.79 1.63 -4.91
C GLN A 127 17.42 1.57 -4.24
N LEU A 128 16.64 2.65 -4.36
CA LEU A 128 15.21 2.59 -4.15
C LEU A 128 14.66 1.39 -4.95
N PRO A 129 13.85 0.51 -4.33
CA PRO A 129 13.28 -0.61 -5.03
C PRO A 129 12.56 -0.10 -6.30
N PRO A 130 12.64 -0.84 -7.42
CA PRO A 130 12.01 -0.39 -8.65
C PRO A 130 10.53 -0.12 -8.38
N LYS A 131 10.06 1.08 -8.77
CA LYS A 131 8.64 1.47 -8.64
C LYS A 131 7.77 0.32 -9.15
N PRO A 132 6.82 -0.21 -8.36
CA PRO A 132 5.98 -1.29 -8.84
C PRO A 132 5.26 -0.85 -10.10
N THR A 133 5.38 -1.68 -11.13
CA THR A 133 4.68 -1.47 -12.40
C THR A 133 3.70 -2.61 -12.61
N LEU A 134 2.84 -2.49 -13.63
CA LEU A 134 2.02 -3.62 -14.10
C LEU A 134 2.84 -4.90 -14.33
N ALA A 135 4.12 -4.77 -14.66
CA ALA A 135 5.00 -5.91 -14.93
C ALA A 135 5.48 -6.64 -13.67
N THR A 136 5.41 -6.02 -12.49
CA THR A 136 6.01 -6.55 -11.26
C THR A 136 4.98 -6.87 -10.17
N GLY A 137 3.74 -6.38 -10.30
CA GLY A 137 2.66 -6.64 -9.34
C GLY A 137 1.75 -7.80 -9.74
N THR A 138 1.08 -8.36 -8.75
CA THR A 138 0.04 -9.39 -8.87
C THR A 138 -1.34 -8.85 -8.50
N LEU A 139 -2.38 -9.65 -8.71
CA LEU A 139 -3.73 -9.32 -8.24
C LEU A 139 -3.79 -9.19 -6.70
N ALA A 140 -3.00 -9.97 -5.96
CA ALA A 140 -2.86 -9.84 -4.52
C ALA A 140 -2.27 -8.48 -4.15
N ASP A 141 -1.19 -8.05 -4.82
CA ASP A 141 -0.59 -6.74 -4.56
C ASP A 141 -1.56 -5.61 -4.85
N LEU A 142 -2.30 -5.69 -5.97
CA LEU A 142 -3.36 -4.71 -6.29
C LEU A 142 -4.45 -4.67 -5.22
N THR A 143 -4.82 -5.82 -4.66
CA THR A 143 -5.77 -5.90 -3.55
C THR A 143 -5.23 -5.17 -2.33
N ASP A 144 -4.00 -5.46 -1.92
CA ASP A 144 -3.39 -4.88 -0.73
C ASP A 144 -3.19 -3.37 -0.90
N TRP A 145 -2.69 -2.91 -2.06
CA TRP A 145 -2.58 -1.48 -2.38
C TRP A 145 -3.93 -0.76 -2.35
N THR A 146 -4.99 -1.41 -2.86
CA THR A 146 -6.34 -0.84 -2.83
C THR A 146 -6.87 -0.75 -1.40
N VAL A 147 -6.59 -1.75 -0.55
CA VAL A 147 -6.97 -1.69 0.87
C VAL A 147 -6.26 -0.53 1.57
N ALA A 148 -4.93 -0.43 1.43
CA ALA A 148 -4.14 0.62 2.08
C ALA A 148 -4.53 2.03 1.59
N LEU A 149 -4.76 2.22 0.30
CA LEU A 149 -5.20 3.51 -0.25
C LEU A 149 -6.58 3.97 0.27
N ASN A 150 -7.41 3.01 0.72
CA ASN A 150 -8.75 3.28 1.22
C ASN A 150 -8.88 3.04 2.73
N TYR A 151 -7.76 3.02 3.45
CA TYR A 151 -7.72 2.65 4.86
C TYR A 151 -8.71 3.45 5.72
N GLN A 152 -8.84 4.76 5.48
CA GLN A 152 -9.75 5.64 6.25
C GLN A 152 -11.21 5.19 6.22
N VAL A 153 -11.65 4.54 5.13
CA VAL A 153 -13.04 4.08 4.96
C VAL A 153 -13.17 2.61 5.31
N LEU A 154 -12.19 1.78 4.89
CA LEU A 154 -12.22 0.33 5.00
C LEU A 154 -11.78 -0.18 6.38
N LEU A 155 -10.79 0.46 7.00
CA LEU A 155 -10.07 -0.04 8.17
C LEU A 155 -10.35 0.82 9.40
N ARG A 156 -11.62 1.01 9.72
CA ARG A 156 -12.01 1.83 10.89
C ARG A 156 -11.74 1.07 12.21
N PRO A 157 -10.98 1.65 13.15
CA PRO A 157 -10.73 1.03 14.45
C PRO A 157 -12.02 0.76 15.26
N PRO A 158 -12.02 -0.23 16.16
CA PRO A 158 -10.89 -1.09 16.53
C PRO A 158 -10.58 -2.12 15.44
N LEU A 159 -9.29 -2.28 15.12
CA LEU A 159 -8.85 -3.29 14.16
C LEU A 159 -8.67 -4.64 14.84
N HIS A 160 -8.93 -5.72 14.10
CA HIS A 160 -8.93 -7.07 14.65
C HIS A 160 -7.88 -7.99 14.04
N SER A 161 -7.15 -7.52 13.02
CA SER A 161 -6.09 -8.26 12.35
C SER A 161 -4.80 -7.45 12.24
N GLN A 162 -3.65 -8.13 12.29
CA GLN A 162 -2.35 -7.52 12.04
C GLN A 162 -2.27 -7.01 10.59
N TYR A 163 -2.89 -7.73 9.65
CA TYR A 163 -2.96 -7.29 8.27
C TYR A 163 -3.62 -5.90 8.15
N ASP A 164 -4.76 -5.67 8.82
CA ASP A 164 -5.45 -4.37 8.75
C ASP A 164 -4.61 -3.26 9.40
N VAL A 165 -3.90 -3.57 10.49
CA VAL A 165 -2.96 -2.62 11.10
C VAL A 165 -1.85 -2.25 10.11
N GLU A 166 -1.21 -3.24 9.49
CA GLU A 166 -0.17 -3.03 8.47
C GLU A 166 -0.66 -2.15 7.32
N GLN A 167 -1.84 -2.44 6.76
CA GLN A 167 -2.39 -1.65 5.65
C GLN A 167 -2.78 -0.23 6.06
N ALA A 168 -3.31 -0.04 7.27
CA ALA A 168 -3.62 1.30 7.79
C ALA A 168 -2.34 2.11 8.04
N VAL A 169 -1.28 1.49 8.56
CA VAL A 169 0.01 2.15 8.74
C VAL A 169 0.62 2.55 7.39
N ILE A 170 0.58 1.67 6.38
CA ILE A 170 1.02 1.99 5.01
C ILE A 170 0.20 3.14 4.42
N GLY A 171 -1.13 3.08 4.53
CA GLY A 171 -2.04 4.13 4.08
C GLY A 171 -1.73 5.49 4.68
N LEU A 172 -1.62 5.53 6.01
CA LEU A 172 -1.33 6.76 6.74
C LEU A 172 0.09 7.28 6.43
N THR A 173 1.08 6.40 6.29
CA THR A 173 2.44 6.78 5.89
C THR A 173 2.45 7.40 4.49
N SER A 174 1.67 6.88 3.55
CA SER A 174 1.53 7.45 2.21
C SER A 174 0.90 8.84 2.23
N ASP A 175 -0.21 9.01 2.96
CA ASP A 175 -0.89 10.30 3.10
C ASP A 175 0.01 11.37 3.71
N GLN A 176 0.87 10.98 4.65
CA GLN A 176 1.80 11.86 5.33
C GLN A 176 3.04 12.14 4.46
N SER A 177 3.76 11.13 4.01
CA SER A 177 5.01 11.31 3.24
C SER A 177 4.82 11.80 1.80
N GLY A 178 3.62 11.59 1.23
CA GLY A 178 3.35 11.78 -0.20
C GLY A 178 3.96 10.70 -1.11
N VAL A 179 4.54 9.65 -0.54
CA VAL A 179 5.07 8.49 -1.28
C VAL A 179 3.91 7.59 -1.69
N ASP A 180 3.88 7.17 -2.96
CA ASP A 180 2.83 6.29 -3.49
C ASP A 180 2.78 4.95 -2.72
N ILE A 181 1.58 4.47 -2.37
CA ILE A 181 1.35 3.20 -1.63
C ILE A 181 2.21 2.02 -2.11
N PRO A 182 2.33 1.73 -3.42
CA PRO A 182 3.13 0.59 -3.88
C PRO A 182 4.63 0.71 -3.53
N GLU A 183 5.14 1.92 -3.34
CA GLU A 183 6.55 2.18 -3.00
C GLU A 183 6.84 2.01 -1.51
N ILE A 184 5.81 1.86 -0.67
CA ILE A 184 5.92 1.67 0.78
C ILE A 184 5.80 0.19 1.11
N SER A 185 6.74 -0.31 1.91
CA SER A 185 6.73 -1.69 2.40
C SER A 185 7.00 -1.71 3.90
N LEU A 186 6.74 -2.84 4.57
CA LEU A 186 7.01 -2.96 6.02
C LEU A 186 8.51 -2.82 6.37
N ARG A 187 9.41 -3.06 5.42
CA ARG A 187 10.86 -2.84 5.62
C ARG A 187 11.30 -1.40 5.35
N SER A 188 10.41 -0.55 4.85
CA SER A 188 10.75 0.83 4.48
C SER A 188 11.11 1.61 5.73
N SER A 189 12.32 2.18 5.73
CA SER A 189 12.82 3.09 6.74
C SER A 189 12.24 4.50 6.52
N PHE A 190 11.74 5.14 7.57
CA PHE A 190 11.18 6.49 7.47
C PHE A 190 12.24 7.50 7.00
N THR A 191 13.46 7.39 7.52
CA THR A 191 14.56 8.29 7.18
C THR A 191 15.21 7.92 5.86
N ASN A 192 15.66 6.67 5.70
CA ASN A 192 16.49 6.28 4.56
C ASN A 192 15.69 6.07 3.26
N ASP A 193 14.47 5.52 3.36
CA ASP A 193 13.68 5.17 2.17
C ASP A 193 12.61 6.22 1.85
N LEU A 194 11.99 6.81 2.88
CA LEU A 194 10.88 7.75 2.72
C LEU A 194 11.31 9.23 2.84
N GLY A 195 12.57 9.48 3.22
CA GLY A 195 13.14 10.83 3.29
C GLY A 195 12.46 11.74 4.33
N MET A 196 12.01 11.14 5.44
CA MET A 196 11.45 11.84 6.59
C MET A 196 12.59 12.23 7.55
N ASP A 197 12.50 13.42 8.12
CA ASP A 197 13.49 13.96 9.06
C ASP A 197 12.93 14.03 10.50
#